data_AF-A0AA41T7T1-F1
#
_entry.id   AF-A0AA41T7T1-F1
#
_cell.length_a   1.000
_cell.length_b   1.000
_cell.length_c   1.000
_cell.angle_alpha   90.00
_cell.angle_beta   90.00
_cell.angle_gamma   90.00
#
_symmetry.space_group_name_H-M   'P 1'
#
loop_
_entity.id
_entity.type
_entity.pdbx_description
1 polymer ?
#
loop_
_entity_poly.entity_id
_entity_poly.type
_entity_poly.pdbx_seq_one_letter_code
_entity_poly.pdbx_strand_id
1 'polypeptide(L)'
;MPRSRHPKGGEEGPLPGQASAESAERCACALTPAGPSNRSSDSSNRRNENLRILSLGRNNIKNLNGLEAVGDTLEELWISYNFIEKLKGIHVMKKLKILYMSNNLVKDWAEFVKLAELPCLEDLVFVGNPLEEKHSAEGNWIEEATKRVPRLKKLDGE
;
A
#
# COMPACT_ATOMS: atom_id res chain seq x y z
N MET A 1 -2.56 23.60 -66.24
CA MET A 1 -3.33 24.14 -65.10
C MET A 1 -3.43 23.06 -64.03
N PRO A 2 -3.41 23.40 -62.72
CA PRO A 2 -2.19 23.31 -61.93
C PRO A 2 -2.06 22.06 -61.04
N ARG A 3 -0.79 21.76 -60.73
CA ARG A 3 -0.34 20.99 -59.56
C ARG A 3 -0.66 21.77 -58.27
N SER A 4 -1.06 21.09 -57.20
CA SER A 4 -0.86 21.50 -55.79
C SER A 4 -1.18 20.31 -54.89
N ARG A 5 -0.16 19.72 -54.24
CA ARG A 5 0.33 20.03 -52.88
C ARG A 5 -0.60 19.51 -51.76
N HIS A 6 -0.18 18.41 -51.15
CA HIS A 6 -0.25 18.20 -49.69
C HIS A 6 0.43 19.38 -48.94
N PRO A 7 0.31 19.55 -47.60
CA PRO A 7 -0.35 18.72 -46.59
C PRO A 7 -1.24 19.53 -45.60
N LYS A 8 -2.07 18.86 -44.79
CA LYS A 8 -2.33 19.27 -43.41
C LYS A 8 -2.33 18.04 -42.54
N GLY A 9 -1.30 17.94 -41.70
CA GLY A 9 -1.23 16.98 -40.62
C GLY A 9 -2.34 17.26 -39.62
N GLY A 10 -3.03 16.19 -39.22
CA GLY A 10 -3.55 16.04 -37.87
C GLY A 10 -2.63 15.05 -37.21
N GLU A 11 -1.74 15.52 -36.33
CA GLU A 11 -1.20 14.68 -35.28
C GLU A 11 -2.37 14.34 -34.36
N GLU A 12 -2.97 13.16 -34.54
CA GLU A 12 -3.69 12.51 -33.46
C GLU A 12 -2.64 11.94 -32.52
N GLY A 13 -2.25 12.77 -31.55
CA GLY A 13 -1.41 12.36 -30.45
C GLY A 13 -2.06 11.20 -29.69
N PRO A 14 -1.27 10.28 -29.13
CA PRO A 14 -1.81 9.18 -28.35
C PRO A 14 -2.57 9.75 -27.15
N LEU A 15 -3.81 9.29 -26.98
CA LEU A 15 -4.55 9.41 -25.74
C LEU A 15 -3.68 8.84 -24.60
N PRO A 16 -3.44 9.58 -23.48
CA PRO A 16 -2.87 8.99 -22.28
C PRO A 16 -4.01 8.28 -21.54
N GLY A 17 -4.50 7.20 -22.13
CA GLY A 17 -5.44 6.27 -21.53
C GLY A 17 -4.69 4.99 -21.20
N GLN A 18 -4.69 4.63 -19.92
CA GLN A 18 -4.07 3.43 -19.35
C GLN A 18 -2.56 3.55 -19.10
N ALA A 19 -2.20 4.33 -18.08
CA ALA A 19 -1.08 3.94 -17.23
C ALA A 19 -1.49 2.63 -16.54
N SER A 20 -1.17 1.53 -17.22
CA SER A 20 -1.16 0.19 -16.65
C SER A 20 -0.48 0.27 -15.30
N ALA A 21 -1.17 -0.20 -14.25
CA ALA A 21 -0.63 -0.41 -12.92
C ALA A 21 0.36 -1.61 -12.94
N GLU A 22 1.40 -1.48 -13.76
CA GLU A 22 2.43 -2.50 -14.02
C GLU A 22 3.83 -1.89 -13.84
N SER A 23 4.03 -1.18 -12.72
CA SER A 23 5.38 -0.78 -12.28
C SER A 23 5.56 -0.68 -10.76
N ALA A 24 4.79 -1.47 -10.00
CA ALA A 24 5.08 -1.73 -8.58
C ALA A 24 5.69 -3.13 -8.32
N GLU A 25 6.20 -3.81 -9.36
CA GLU A 25 6.89 -5.11 -9.19
C GLU A 25 8.40 -4.99 -8.92
N ARG A 26 8.92 -3.81 -8.57
CA ARG A 26 10.38 -3.62 -8.44
C ARG A 26 10.95 -3.33 -7.07
N CYS A 27 10.24 -3.63 -5.99
CA CYS A 27 10.86 -3.76 -4.67
C CYS A 27 10.01 -4.63 -3.72
N ALA A 28 10.11 -5.96 -3.81
CA ALA A 28 10.07 -6.86 -2.65
C ALA A 28 10.21 -8.33 -3.06
N CYS A 29 11.24 -8.97 -2.52
CA CYS A 29 11.41 -10.42 -2.39
C CYS A 29 11.81 -11.19 -3.66
N ALA A 30 13.13 -11.37 -3.76
CA ALA A 30 13.71 -12.68 -3.97
C ALA A 30 12.90 -13.75 -3.19
N LEU A 31 12.04 -14.47 -3.89
CA LEU A 31 11.52 -15.77 -3.50
C LEU A 31 11.92 -16.75 -4.60
N THR A 32 13.17 -17.18 -4.55
CA THR A 32 13.57 -18.46 -5.13
C THR A 32 12.88 -19.57 -4.34
N PRO A 33 12.29 -20.58 -4.99
CA PRO A 33 11.78 -21.75 -4.30
C PRO A 33 12.90 -22.77 -4.08
N ALA A 34 12.71 -23.60 -3.05
CA ALA A 34 13.34 -24.89 -2.80
C ALA A 34 14.66 -24.90 -2.00
N GLY A 35 14.51 -25.22 -0.72
CA GLY A 35 15.48 -25.93 0.09
C GLY A 35 14.81 -26.43 1.37
N PRO A 36 14.50 -27.73 1.51
CA PRO A 36 13.96 -28.25 2.75
C PRO A 36 15.15 -28.56 3.65
N SER A 37 15.32 -27.86 4.78
CA SER A 37 16.14 -28.39 5.86
C SER A 37 15.96 -27.65 7.18
N ASN A 38 15.67 -28.49 8.17
CA ASN A 38 16.04 -28.37 9.57
C ASN A 38 15.05 -27.67 10.52
N ARG A 39 14.16 -28.54 11.03
CA ARG A 39 13.86 -28.71 12.46
C ARG A 39 14.92 -28.05 13.36
N SER A 40 14.51 -27.05 14.13
CA SER A 40 14.95 -26.93 15.51
C SER A 40 13.92 -26.16 16.32
N SER A 41 13.36 -26.85 17.30
CA SER A 41 12.70 -26.26 18.44
C SER A 41 13.68 -25.32 19.13
N ASP A 42 13.37 -24.03 19.21
CA ASP A 42 13.88 -23.19 20.29
C ASP A 42 12.87 -22.11 20.63
N SER A 43 12.24 -22.31 21.78
CA SER A 43 11.37 -21.39 22.48
C SER A 43 12.20 -20.24 23.03
N SER A 44 12.64 -19.32 22.17
CA SER A 44 13.25 -18.06 22.60
C SER A 44 12.34 -16.91 22.22
N ASN A 45 11.49 -16.53 23.17
CA ASN A 45 10.74 -15.28 23.21
C ASN A 45 11.72 -14.09 23.24
N ARG A 46 12.40 -13.83 22.12
CA ARG A 46 13.12 -12.58 21.90
C ARG A 46 12.06 -11.51 21.78
N ARG A 47 11.91 -10.73 22.85
CA ARG A 47 11.29 -9.42 22.78
C ARG A 47 11.83 -8.74 21.53
N ASN A 48 10.90 -8.33 20.66
CA ASN A 48 11.18 -7.67 19.39
C ASN A 48 11.73 -6.26 19.66
N GLU A 49 12.92 -6.15 20.25
CA GLU A 49 13.45 -4.88 20.75
C GLU A 49 13.85 -3.92 19.62
N ASN A 50 13.82 -4.36 18.35
CA ASN A 50 14.22 -3.54 17.20
C ASN A 50 13.50 -3.92 15.89
N LEU A 51 12.27 -4.43 15.95
CA LEU A 51 11.57 -4.81 14.71
C LEU A 51 11.00 -3.53 14.05
N ARG A 52 11.75 -3.02 13.07
CA ARG A 52 11.44 -1.79 12.32
C ARG A 52 10.64 -2.08 11.06
N ILE A 53 10.86 -3.23 10.43
CA ILE A 53 10.20 -3.63 9.18
C ILE A 53 9.48 -4.94 9.43
N LEU A 54 8.19 -5.00 9.12
CA LEU A 54 7.37 -6.19 9.27
C LEU A 54 6.61 -6.47 7.98
N SER A 55 6.85 -7.65 7.42
CA SER A 55 6.13 -8.14 6.24
C SER A 55 5.24 -9.30 6.64
N LEU A 56 3.95 -9.13 6.40
CA LEU A 56 2.86 -10.05 6.64
C LEU A 56 1.99 -10.19 5.38
N GLY A 57 2.56 -9.95 4.20
CA GLY A 57 1.83 -10.10 2.94
C GLY A 57 1.34 -11.53 2.71
N ARG A 58 0.23 -11.70 1.96
CA ARG A 58 -0.38 -13.00 1.62
C ARG A 58 -0.72 -13.88 2.84
N ASN A 59 -1.23 -13.27 3.90
CA ASN A 59 -1.78 -14.01 5.04
C ASN A 59 -3.31 -13.86 5.09
N ASN A 60 -3.97 -14.72 5.88
CA ASN A 60 -5.42 -14.60 6.11
C ASN A 60 -5.74 -13.69 7.30
N ILE A 61 -5.00 -12.58 7.42
CA ILE A 61 -5.13 -11.66 8.55
C ILE A 61 -6.37 -10.79 8.33
N LYS A 62 -7.30 -10.88 9.27
CA LYS A 62 -8.54 -10.07 9.26
C LYS A 62 -8.42 -8.79 10.09
N ASN A 63 -7.49 -8.77 11.04
CA ASN A 63 -7.36 -7.73 12.06
C ASN A 63 -5.89 -7.58 12.46
N LEU A 64 -5.46 -6.38 12.82
CA LEU A 64 -4.11 -6.09 13.33
C LEU A 64 -3.92 -6.45 14.82
N ASN A 65 -4.77 -7.32 15.36
CA ASN A 65 -4.72 -7.73 16.76
C ASN A 65 -3.44 -8.52 17.04
N GLY A 66 -2.69 -8.13 18.09
CA GLY A 66 -1.41 -8.75 18.45
C GLY A 66 -0.17 -8.04 17.91
N LEU A 67 -0.33 -6.98 17.10
CA LEU A 67 0.77 -6.12 16.65
C LEU A 67 1.12 -5.00 17.65
N GLU A 68 0.39 -4.91 18.76
CA GLU A 68 0.63 -3.93 19.83
C GLU A 68 2.05 -4.07 20.40
N ALA A 69 2.56 -5.30 20.51
CA ALA A 69 3.90 -5.56 21.04
C ALA A 69 5.04 -5.03 20.16
N VAL A 70 4.80 -4.80 18.87
CA VAL A 70 5.78 -4.29 17.90
C VAL A 70 5.45 -2.87 17.43
N GLY A 71 4.33 -2.30 17.88
CA GLY A 71 3.84 -1.01 17.41
C GLY A 71 4.77 0.16 17.73
N ASP A 72 5.38 0.15 18.90
CA ASP A 72 6.28 1.23 19.35
C ASP A 72 7.64 1.27 18.63
N THR A 73 8.00 0.22 17.90
CA THR A 73 9.28 0.11 17.16
C THR A 73 9.11 0.05 15.65
N LEU A 74 7.91 -0.22 15.15
CA LEU A 74 7.65 -0.41 13.73
C LEU A 74 7.76 0.91 12.95
N GLU A 75 8.48 0.88 11.84
CA GLU A 75 8.62 1.97 10.88
C GLU A 75 8.02 1.59 9.52
N GLU A 76 8.03 0.31 9.14
CA GLU A 76 7.53 -0.18 7.86
C GLU A 76 6.64 -1.42 8.06
N LEU A 77 5.40 -1.38 7.56
CA LEU A 77 4.45 -2.48 7.63
C LEU A 77 3.95 -2.85 6.24
N TRP A 78 4.18 -4.10 5.84
CA TRP A 78 3.69 -4.64 4.57
C TRP A 78 2.66 -5.73 4.86
N ILE A 79 1.39 -5.44 4.59
CA ILE A 79 0.23 -6.30 4.84
C ILE A 79 -0.59 -6.47 3.55
N SER A 80 0.06 -6.43 2.38
CA SER A 80 -0.62 -6.60 1.10
C SER A 80 -1.20 -8.01 0.91
N TYR A 81 -2.27 -8.16 0.13
CA TYR A 81 -2.96 -9.45 -0.10
C TYR A 81 -3.41 -10.12 1.21
N ASN A 82 -4.09 -9.36 2.06
CA ASN A 82 -4.74 -9.87 3.27
C ASN A 82 -6.25 -9.62 3.20
N PHE A 83 -6.98 -9.99 4.26
CA PHE A 83 -8.43 -9.77 4.35
C PHE A 83 -8.77 -8.75 5.43
N ILE A 84 -7.97 -7.69 5.53
CA ILE A 84 -8.13 -6.67 6.57
C ILE A 84 -9.32 -5.80 6.19
N GLU A 85 -10.38 -5.89 6.98
CA GLU A 85 -11.57 -5.03 6.86
C GLU A 85 -11.48 -3.84 7.82
N LYS A 86 -10.79 -4.02 8.95
CA LYS A 86 -10.73 -3.04 10.04
C LYS A 86 -9.29 -2.82 10.49
N LEU A 87 -8.85 -1.56 10.47
CA LEU A 87 -7.57 -1.08 10.96
C LEU A 87 -7.59 -0.85 12.47
N LYS A 88 -8.26 -1.75 13.22
CA LYS A 88 -8.30 -1.67 14.68
C LYS A 88 -6.92 -2.00 15.24
N GLY A 89 -6.37 -1.09 16.04
CA GLY A 89 -5.04 -1.22 16.62
C GLY A 89 -3.94 -0.54 15.80
N ILE A 90 -4.25 0.10 14.67
CA ILE A 90 -3.20 0.81 13.90
C ILE A 90 -2.56 1.96 14.71
N HIS A 91 -3.34 2.62 15.57
CA HIS A 91 -2.92 3.77 16.39
C HIS A 91 -1.74 3.49 17.33
N VAL A 92 -1.45 2.22 17.65
CA VAL A 92 -0.29 1.85 18.48
C VAL A 92 1.02 2.05 17.71
N MET A 93 0.98 2.04 16.38
CA MET A 93 2.15 2.16 15.50
C MET A 93 2.56 3.62 15.26
N LYS A 94 2.90 4.33 16.33
CA LYS A 94 3.19 5.78 16.28
C LYS A 94 4.43 6.14 15.46
N LYS A 95 5.36 5.20 15.27
CA LYS A 95 6.60 5.40 14.48
C LYS A 95 6.49 4.92 13.04
N LEU A 96 5.33 4.43 12.63
CA LEU A 96 5.12 3.91 11.28
C LEU A 96 5.28 5.04 10.26
N LYS A 97 6.16 4.82 9.29
CA LYS A 97 6.45 5.72 8.17
C LYS A 97 5.90 5.17 6.87
N ILE A 98 6.03 3.87 6.65
CA ILE A 98 5.64 3.20 5.41
C ILE A 98 4.58 2.14 5.72
N LEU A 99 3.43 2.22 5.07
CA LEU A 99 2.35 1.25 5.18
C LEU A 99 1.93 0.77 3.80
N TYR A 100 2.18 -0.49 3.51
CA TYR A 100 1.70 -1.14 2.29
C TYR A 100 0.57 -2.10 2.65
N MET A 101 -0.62 -1.81 2.16
CA MET A 101 -1.81 -2.60 2.44
C MET A 101 -2.66 -2.80 1.20
N SER A 102 -1.99 -3.08 0.08
CA SER A 102 -2.62 -3.37 -1.20
C SER A 102 -3.48 -4.63 -1.13
N ASN A 103 -4.54 -4.73 -1.93
CA ASN A 103 -5.40 -5.92 -2.00
C ASN A 103 -5.90 -6.36 -0.61
N ASN A 104 -6.56 -5.44 0.10
CA ASN A 104 -7.27 -5.70 1.35
C ASN A 104 -8.77 -5.43 1.18
N LEU A 105 -9.56 -5.55 2.25
CA LEU A 105 -11.02 -5.44 2.22
C LEU A 105 -11.54 -4.16 2.88
N VAL A 106 -10.72 -3.11 2.95
CA VAL A 106 -11.16 -1.85 3.58
C VAL A 106 -12.05 -1.08 2.61
N LYS A 107 -13.31 -0.88 3.01
CA LYS A 107 -14.36 -0.21 2.20
C LYS A 107 -14.86 1.11 2.79
N ASP A 108 -14.45 1.43 4.02
CA ASP A 108 -15.00 2.54 4.80
C ASP A 108 -13.93 3.60 5.10
N TRP A 109 -14.25 4.86 4.85
CA TRP A 109 -13.39 6.00 5.23
C TRP A 109 -13.12 6.08 6.73
N ALA A 110 -14.02 5.54 7.57
CA ALA A 110 -13.83 5.50 9.01
C ALA A 110 -12.56 4.71 9.41
N GLU A 111 -12.17 3.70 8.64
CA GLU A 111 -10.94 2.95 8.87
C GLU A 111 -9.73 3.71 8.31
N PHE A 112 -9.88 4.35 7.13
CA PHE A 112 -8.82 5.15 6.51
C PHE A 112 -8.42 6.36 7.38
N VAL A 113 -9.38 7.05 8.00
CA VAL A 113 -9.11 8.20 8.87
C VAL A 113 -8.27 7.81 10.09
N LYS A 114 -8.29 6.54 10.54
CA LYS A 114 -7.39 6.08 11.61
C LYS A 114 -5.92 6.15 11.21
N LEU A 115 -5.60 6.07 9.91
CA LEU A 115 -4.25 6.28 9.41
C LEU A 115 -3.79 7.73 9.61
N ALA A 116 -4.73 8.69 9.63
CA ALA A 116 -4.44 10.09 9.95
C ALA A 116 -3.97 10.29 11.39
N GLU A 117 -4.31 9.36 12.30
CA GLU A 117 -3.85 9.39 13.69
C GLU A 117 -2.36 9.03 13.83
N LEU A 118 -1.73 8.50 12.76
CA LEU A 118 -0.32 8.15 12.75
C LEU A 118 0.54 9.38 12.47
N PRO A 119 1.38 9.81 13.43
CA PRO A 119 2.11 11.06 13.27
C PRO A 119 3.33 10.93 12.35
N CYS A 120 3.84 9.74 12.12
CA CYS A 120 5.03 9.52 11.31
C CYS A 120 4.74 8.96 9.92
N LEU A 121 3.46 8.75 9.56
CA LEU A 121 3.12 8.09 8.30
C LEU A 121 3.41 9.03 7.11
N GLU A 122 4.31 8.59 6.25
CA GLU A 122 4.81 9.34 5.10
C GLU A 122 4.48 8.65 3.77
N ASP A 123 4.45 7.32 3.74
CA ASP A 123 4.24 6.52 2.54
C ASP A 123 3.10 5.50 2.78
N LEU A 124 2.08 5.52 1.93
CA LEU A 124 0.91 4.66 2.02
C LEU A 124 0.58 4.07 0.66
N VAL A 125 0.46 2.74 0.59
CA VAL A 125 -0.10 2.05 -0.58
C VAL A 125 -1.39 1.34 -0.16
N PHE A 126 -2.49 1.73 -0.79
CA PHE A 126 -3.84 1.28 -0.51
C PHE A 126 -4.54 0.68 -1.75
N VAL A 127 -3.85 0.62 -2.90
CA VAL A 127 -4.34 0.04 -4.16
C VAL A 127 -5.05 -1.31 -3.98
N GLY A 128 -6.20 -1.48 -4.63
CA GLY A 128 -6.93 -2.75 -4.64
C GLY A 128 -7.72 -3.01 -3.35
N ASN A 129 -7.98 -1.96 -2.58
CA ASN A 129 -9.02 -1.97 -1.56
C ASN A 129 -10.33 -1.47 -2.18
N PRO A 130 -11.50 -2.02 -1.77
CA PRO A 130 -12.79 -1.59 -2.31
C PRO A 130 -13.09 -0.10 -2.09
N LEU A 131 -12.52 0.53 -1.05
CA LEU A 131 -12.59 1.98 -0.86
C LEU A 131 -11.82 2.73 -1.95
N GLU A 132 -10.59 2.31 -2.24
CA GLU A 132 -9.75 2.94 -3.27
C GLU A 132 -10.36 2.70 -4.64
N GLU A 133 -10.68 1.46 -5.02
CA GLU A 133 -11.28 1.16 -6.34
C GLU A 133 -12.54 1.99 -6.61
N LYS A 134 -13.37 2.18 -5.58
CA LYS A 134 -14.59 3.00 -5.71
C LYS A 134 -14.25 4.47 -6.01
N HIS A 135 -13.36 5.07 -5.23
CA HIS A 135 -12.99 6.48 -5.37
C HIS A 135 -12.05 6.76 -6.56
N SER A 136 -11.28 5.74 -6.95
CA SER A 136 -10.41 5.73 -8.12
C SER A 136 -11.25 5.70 -9.40
N ALA A 137 -12.32 4.90 -9.42
CA ALA A 137 -13.32 4.95 -10.49
C ALA A 137 -14.06 6.30 -10.57
N GLU A 138 -14.22 7.00 -9.44
CA GLU A 138 -14.77 8.36 -9.39
C GLU A 138 -13.73 9.45 -9.73
N GLY A 139 -12.44 9.09 -9.84
CA GLY A 139 -11.34 10.01 -10.15
C GLY A 139 -10.95 10.95 -9.00
N ASN A 140 -11.46 10.71 -7.78
CA ASN A 140 -11.27 11.60 -6.62
C ASN A 140 -10.50 10.94 -5.45
N TRP A 141 -9.95 9.74 -5.65
CA TRP A 141 -9.21 8.99 -4.63
C TRP A 141 -8.07 9.79 -3.99
N ILE A 142 -7.14 10.29 -4.81
CA ILE A 142 -5.94 11.00 -4.33
C ILE A 142 -6.34 12.26 -3.54
N GLU A 143 -7.29 13.03 -4.05
CA GLU A 143 -7.78 14.25 -3.39
C GLU A 143 -8.43 13.94 -2.04
N GLU A 144 -9.32 12.94 -1.98
CA GLU A 144 -10.04 12.59 -0.76
C GLU A 144 -9.13 11.91 0.27
N ALA A 145 -8.15 11.13 -0.17
CA ALA A 145 -7.15 10.49 0.67
C ALA A 145 -6.18 11.52 1.27
N THR A 146 -5.57 12.38 0.44
CA THR A 146 -4.65 13.44 0.90
C THR A 146 -5.37 14.48 1.76
N LYS A 147 -6.63 14.78 1.50
CA LYS A 147 -7.44 15.66 2.36
C LYS A 147 -7.65 15.09 3.77
N ARG A 148 -7.79 13.77 3.91
CA ARG A 148 -7.95 13.10 5.21
C ARG A 148 -6.63 12.84 5.90
N VAL A 149 -5.58 12.52 5.14
CA VAL A 149 -4.23 12.26 5.64
C VAL A 149 -3.25 13.21 4.94
N PRO A 150 -3.25 14.51 5.27
CA PRO A 150 -2.44 15.53 4.59
C PRO A 150 -0.93 15.41 4.89
N ARG A 151 -0.55 14.46 5.75
CA ARG A 151 0.84 14.23 6.15
C ARG A 151 1.56 13.24 5.23
N LEU A 152 0.81 12.51 4.41
CA LEU A 152 1.40 11.58 3.45
C LEU A 152 2.22 12.37 2.44
N LYS A 153 3.47 11.92 2.26
CA LYS A 153 4.38 12.39 1.21
C LYS A 153 4.20 11.57 -0.07
N LYS A 154 3.82 10.31 0.08
CA LYS A 154 3.60 9.37 -1.02
C LYS A 154 2.31 8.60 -0.79
N LEU A 155 1.48 8.54 -1.82
CA LEU A 155 0.23 7.80 -1.82
C LEU A 155 0.18 6.94 -3.08
N ASP A 156 0.04 5.62 -2.90
CA ASP A 156 -0.03 4.63 -3.98
C ASP A 156 1.17 4.63 -4.96
N GLY A 157 2.30 5.17 -4.52
CA GLY A 157 3.55 5.22 -5.28
C GLY A 157 3.80 6.53 -6.04
N GLU A 158 2.88 7.50 -5.98
CA GLU A 158 3.04 8.87 -6.48
C GLU A 158 3.46 9.88 -5.38
#